data_AF-A0A396AA72-F1
#
_entry.id   AF-A0A396AA72-F1
#
_cell.length_a   1.000
_cell.length_b   1.000
_cell.length_c   1.000
_cell.angle_alpha   90.00
_cell.angle_beta   90.00
_cell.angle_gamma   90.00
#
_symmetry.space_group_name_H-M   'P 1'
#
loop_
_entity.id
_entity.type
_entity.pdbx_description
1 polymer ?
#
loop_
_entity_poly.entity_id
_entity_poly.type
_entity_poly.pdbx_seq_one_letter_code
_entity_poly.pdbx_strand_id
1 'polypeptide(L)'
;VSKKWEAVQVRGLAKAKALLAYVIEGSRSPRESGLCMFMSLPARYGGYALGKAELNKKAFIRDGLNDGRERKLRVLERTPDITLTAKVEVGRDKVKAGLLPEVLTAMVDYDSDAIHDGREKIHKDAERRNELELLEGVAYFTVTTDQANDYDKLVRLCERIRRKLHRNKRPIFNKAMSAEQRYFAHARAETKRFWLWQAVIDAHQYW
;
A
#
# COMPACT_ATOMS: atom_id res chain seq x y z
N VAL A 1 -11.49 51.43 -8.19
CA VAL A 1 -10.47 50.99 -7.21
C VAL A 1 -10.49 49.47 -7.19
N SER A 2 -9.43 48.81 -7.67
CA SER A 2 -9.35 47.34 -7.78
C SER A 2 -9.20 46.70 -6.39
N LYS A 3 -10.10 45.78 -6.04
CA LYS A 3 -9.95 44.93 -4.85
C LYS A 3 -8.72 44.02 -5.04
N LYS A 4 -7.64 44.33 -4.33
CA LYS A 4 -6.50 43.42 -4.14
C LYS A 4 -6.98 42.30 -3.23
N TRP A 5 -7.05 41.08 -3.76
CA TRP A 5 -7.17 39.89 -2.92
C TRP A 5 -5.82 39.67 -2.25
N GLU A 6 -5.74 39.90 -0.93
CA GLU A 6 -4.62 39.42 -0.15
C GLU A 6 -4.63 37.90 -0.18
N ALA A 7 -3.59 37.31 -0.77
CA ALA A 7 -3.39 35.87 -0.76
C ALA A 7 -3.20 35.42 0.69
N VAL A 8 -4.23 34.79 1.27
CA VAL A 8 -4.13 34.13 2.57
C VAL A 8 -3.01 33.10 2.48
N GLN A 9 -1.90 33.37 3.17
CA GLN A 9 -0.75 32.48 3.20
C GLN A 9 -1.12 31.25 4.06
N VAL A 10 -1.69 30.22 3.42
CA VAL A 10 -2.08 28.98 4.08
C VAL A 10 -0.81 28.28 4.59
N ARG A 11 -0.60 28.29 5.91
CA ARG A 11 0.50 27.54 6.54
C ARG A 11 0.40 26.08 6.10
N GLY A 12 1.46 25.57 5.46
CA GLY A 12 1.50 24.20 4.96
C GLY A 12 1.23 24.03 3.47
N LEU A 13 0.94 25.09 2.71
CA LEU A 13 0.74 25.01 1.25
C LEU A 13 1.93 24.36 0.52
N ALA A 14 3.16 24.66 0.93
CA ALA A 14 4.35 24.03 0.35
C ALA A 14 4.41 22.52 0.64
N LYS A 15 3.97 22.08 1.83
CA LYS A 15 3.87 20.65 2.18
C LYS A 15 2.74 19.98 1.39
N ALA A 16 1.58 20.61 1.29
CA ALA A 16 0.47 20.12 0.48
C ALA A 16 0.85 19.99 -0.99
N LYS A 17 1.50 21.00 -1.57
CA LYS A 17 2.05 20.95 -2.94
C LYS A 17 3.09 19.85 -3.13
N ALA A 18 3.97 19.63 -2.15
CA ALA A 18 4.92 18.52 -2.19
C ALA A 18 4.24 17.14 -2.11
N LEU A 19 3.06 17.05 -1.48
CA LEU A 19 2.27 15.84 -1.39
C LEU A 19 1.43 15.56 -2.65
N LEU A 20 1.15 16.57 -3.49
CA LEU A 20 0.45 16.39 -4.78
C LEU A 20 1.13 15.34 -5.66
N ALA A 21 2.47 15.26 -5.63
CA ALA A 21 3.23 14.26 -6.38
C ALA A 21 2.98 12.81 -5.94
N TYR A 22 2.30 12.62 -4.81
CA TYR A 22 1.93 11.33 -4.24
C TYR A 22 0.41 11.10 -4.22
N VAL A 23 -0.37 12.02 -4.79
CA VAL A 23 -1.80 11.79 -5.04
C VAL A 23 -1.91 10.75 -6.14
N ILE A 24 -2.60 9.66 -5.85
CA ILE A 24 -2.80 8.55 -6.77
C ILE A 24 -4.26 8.59 -7.20
N GLU A 25 -4.49 8.67 -8.52
CA GLU A 25 -5.82 8.61 -9.11
C GLU A 25 -6.42 7.20 -9.06
N GLY A 26 -7.73 7.10 -9.24
CA GLY A 26 -8.43 5.81 -9.32
C GLY A 26 -8.90 5.26 -7.97
N SER A 27 -8.84 6.03 -6.89
CA SER A 27 -9.44 5.65 -5.61
C SER A 27 -10.96 5.56 -5.69
N ARG A 28 -11.55 4.52 -5.08
CA ARG A 28 -13.02 4.36 -4.98
C ARG A 28 -13.57 4.74 -3.62
N SER A 29 -12.71 4.96 -2.62
CA SER A 29 -13.10 5.43 -1.30
C SER A 29 -12.02 6.28 -0.63
N PRO A 30 -12.38 7.21 0.28
CA PRO A 30 -11.39 7.95 1.05
C PRO A 30 -10.45 7.04 1.84
N ARG A 31 -10.96 5.90 2.33
CA ARG A 31 -10.18 4.94 3.11
C ARG A 31 -9.13 4.21 2.26
N GLU A 32 -9.43 3.86 1.02
CA GLU A 32 -8.42 3.35 0.06
C GLU A 32 -7.30 4.37 -0.16
N SER A 33 -7.65 5.64 -0.38
CA SER A 33 -6.66 6.72 -0.52
C SER A 33 -5.76 6.81 0.71
N GLY A 34 -6.36 6.79 1.91
CA GLY A 34 -5.64 6.85 3.18
C GLY A 34 -4.68 5.68 3.39
N LEU A 35 -5.15 4.44 3.17
CA LEU A 35 -4.33 3.24 3.25
C LEU A 35 -3.19 3.27 2.22
N CYS A 36 -3.49 3.69 0.98
CA CYS A 36 -2.52 3.83 -0.08
C CYS A 36 -1.42 4.83 0.28
N MET A 37 -1.79 6.00 0.82
CA MET A 37 -0.85 7.00 1.33
C MET A 37 0.00 6.44 2.48
N PHE A 38 -0.63 5.77 3.44
CA PHE A 38 0.06 5.19 4.60
C PHE A 38 1.12 4.14 4.17
N MET A 39 0.79 3.31 3.18
CA MET A 39 1.68 2.26 2.68
C MET A 39 2.78 2.80 1.76
N SER A 40 2.48 3.78 0.89
CA SER A 40 3.38 4.18 -0.20
C SER A 40 4.20 5.43 0.07
N LEU A 41 3.72 6.36 0.91
CA LEU A 41 4.42 7.61 1.15
C LEU A 41 5.83 7.38 1.73
N PRO A 42 6.80 8.24 1.39
CA PRO A 42 8.09 8.26 2.05
C PRO A 42 7.96 8.39 3.58
N ALA A 43 8.83 7.70 4.32
CA ALA A 43 8.85 7.77 5.79
C ALA A 43 9.03 9.18 6.36
N ARG A 44 9.64 10.11 5.60
CA ARG A 44 9.75 11.54 6.01
C ARG A 44 8.40 12.25 6.10
N TYR A 45 7.37 11.72 5.44
CA TYR A 45 5.97 12.17 5.49
C TYR A 45 5.09 11.26 6.36
N GLY A 46 5.66 10.23 7.01
CA GLY A 46 4.93 9.30 7.87
C GLY A 46 4.55 7.97 7.22
N GLY A 47 4.70 7.80 5.90
CA GLY A 47 4.37 6.52 5.25
C GLY A 47 5.41 5.41 5.45
N TYR A 48 5.14 4.24 4.87
CA TYR A 48 6.03 3.07 4.93
C TYR A 48 7.01 2.93 3.78
N ALA A 49 6.83 3.67 2.67
CA ALA A 49 7.64 3.53 1.46
C ALA A 49 7.74 2.08 0.97
N LEU A 50 6.62 1.34 0.98
CA LEU A 50 6.59 -0.09 0.62
C LEU A 50 6.87 -0.33 -0.86
N GLY A 51 6.57 0.65 -1.72
CA GLY A 51 6.78 0.55 -3.16
C GLY A 51 6.04 1.65 -3.90
N LYS A 52 6.05 1.57 -5.23
CA LYS A 52 5.16 2.36 -6.09
C LYS A 52 3.74 1.82 -5.89
N ALA A 53 2.80 2.70 -5.56
CA ALA A 53 1.39 2.34 -5.41
C ALA A 53 0.59 2.75 -6.64
N GLU A 54 -0.40 1.91 -6.97
CA GLU A 54 -1.43 2.15 -7.99
C GLU A 54 -2.77 1.72 -7.38
N LEU A 55 -3.82 2.52 -7.54
CA LEU A 55 -5.16 2.20 -7.04
C LEU A 55 -5.99 1.53 -8.13
N ASN A 56 -6.81 0.54 -7.74
CA ASN A 56 -7.79 -0.12 -8.59
C ASN A 56 -7.22 -0.57 -9.95
N LYS A 57 -5.96 -1.03 -9.95
CA LYS A 57 -5.27 -1.50 -11.15
C LYS A 57 -5.71 -2.93 -11.47
N LYS A 58 -6.16 -3.14 -12.71
CA LYS A 58 -6.53 -4.48 -13.18
C LYS A 58 -5.32 -5.42 -13.25
N ALA A 59 -5.50 -6.61 -12.71
CA ALA A 59 -4.61 -7.76 -12.80
C ALA A 59 -5.30 -8.85 -13.61
N PHE A 60 -4.56 -9.48 -14.52
CA PHE A 60 -5.05 -10.52 -15.41
C PHE A 60 -4.35 -11.83 -15.09
N ILE A 61 -5.11 -12.87 -14.80
CA ILE A 61 -4.62 -14.18 -14.39
C ILE A 61 -5.03 -15.18 -15.46
N ARG A 62 -4.06 -15.90 -16.02
CA ARG A 62 -4.34 -17.01 -16.93
C ARG A 62 -4.51 -18.27 -16.08
N ASP A 63 -5.74 -18.76 -15.96
CA ASP A 63 -6.06 -19.90 -15.07
C ASP A 63 -5.81 -21.27 -15.74
N GLY A 64 -5.43 -21.27 -17.02
CA GLY A 64 -5.12 -22.48 -17.78
C GLY A 64 -6.34 -23.27 -18.25
N LEU A 65 -7.56 -22.81 -17.98
CA LEU A 65 -8.78 -23.45 -18.47
C LEU A 65 -8.94 -23.16 -19.97
N ASN A 66 -9.17 -24.21 -20.75
CA ASN A 66 -9.47 -24.15 -22.18
C ASN A 66 -10.89 -24.67 -22.38
N ASP A 67 -11.79 -23.84 -22.93
CA ASP A 67 -13.22 -24.19 -23.05
C ASP A 67 -13.49 -25.19 -24.20
N GLY A 68 -12.45 -25.60 -24.93
CA GLY A 68 -12.52 -26.62 -25.98
C GLY A 68 -13.25 -26.18 -27.25
N ARG A 69 -13.83 -24.98 -27.28
CA ARG A 69 -14.57 -24.44 -28.42
C ARG A 69 -13.78 -23.36 -29.15
N GLU A 70 -12.99 -22.59 -28.41
CA GLU A 70 -11.96 -21.72 -28.96
C GLU A 70 -10.64 -22.01 -28.22
N ARG A 71 -9.49 -22.07 -28.91
CA ARG A 71 -8.16 -22.18 -28.26
C ARG A 71 -7.78 -20.92 -27.44
N LYS A 72 -8.74 -20.21 -26.85
CA LYS A 72 -8.50 -19.06 -25.98
C LYS A 72 -8.40 -19.55 -24.55
N LEU A 73 -7.22 -19.35 -23.98
CA LEU A 73 -7.01 -19.48 -22.55
C LEU A 73 -7.96 -18.52 -21.82
N ARG A 74 -8.70 -19.04 -20.83
CA ARG A 74 -9.50 -18.20 -19.95
C ARG A 74 -8.58 -17.26 -19.16
N VAL A 75 -8.99 -16.00 -19.08
CA VAL A 75 -8.30 -14.95 -18.33
C VAL A 75 -9.26 -14.42 -17.29
N LEU A 76 -8.89 -14.54 -16.02
CA LEU A 76 -9.59 -13.94 -14.90
C LEU A 76 -9.11 -12.51 -14.73
N GLU A 77 -10.05 -11.58 -14.56
CA GLU A 77 -9.76 -10.19 -14.23
C GLU A 77 -9.97 -9.96 -12.72
N ARG A 78 -8.97 -9.38 -12.07
CA ARG A 78 -9.05 -8.92 -10.67
C ARG A 78 -8.69 -7.45 -10.61
N THR A 79 -9.34 -6.71 -9.71
CA THR A 79 -9.06 -5.29 -9.50
C THR A 79 -8.81 -5.08 -8.02
N PRO A 80 -7.58 -5.32 -7.55
CA PRO A 80 -7.24 -5.03 -6.17
C PRO A 80 -7.33 -3.52 -5.88
N ASP A 81 -7.73 -3.16 -4.67
CA ASP A 81 -7.89 -1.76 -4.30
C ASP A 81 -6.55 -1.02 -4.36
N ILE A 82 -5.49 -1.62 -3.83
CA ILE A 82 -4.12 -1.08 -3.84
C ILE A 82 -3.16 -2.14 -4.39
N THR A 83 -2.35 -1.76 -5.38
CA THR A 83 -1.22 -2.54 -5.87
C THR A 83 0.09 -1.84 -5.52
N LEU A 84 0.97 -2.52 -4.79
CA LEU A 84 2.31 -2.05 -4.44
C LEU A 84 3.35 -2.84 -5.23
N THR A 85 4.20 -2.16 -6.00
CA THR A 85 5.33 -2.78 -6.71
C THR A 85 6.66 -2.25 -6.20
N ALA A 86 7.63 -3.13 -5.97
CA ALA A 86 8.93 -2.71 -5.48
C ALA A 86 10.08 -3.61 -5.94
N LYS A 87 11.22 -2.98 -6.19
CA LYS A 87 12.49 -3.68 -6.37
C LYS A 87 12.96 -4.28 -5.05
N VAL A 88 13.48 -5.49 -5.12
CA VAL A 88 14.05 -6.23 -4.01
C VAL A 88 15.28 -5.51 -3.47
N GLU A 89 15.26 -5.21 -2.17
CA GLU A 89 16.40 -4.61 -1.47
C GLU A 89 17.15 -5.61 -0.59
N VAL A 90 16.45 -6.61 -0.06
CA VAL A 90 16.97 -7.64 0.84
C VAL A 90 16.85 -9.02 0.19
N GLY A 91 17.91 -9.84 0.26
CA GLY A 91 17.92 -11.15 -0.40
C GLY A 91 18.26 -11.07 -1.90
N ARG A 92 19.08 -10.08 -2.30
CA ARG A 92 19.52 -9.89 -3.70
C ARG A 92 20.33 -11.06 -4.25
N ASP A 93 20.96 -11.83 -3.38
CA ASP A 93 21.58 -13.12 -3.69
C ASP A 93 20.56 -14.10 -4.30
N LYS A 94 19.34 -14.14 -3.78
CA LYS A 94 18.26 -14.99 -4.32
C LYS A 94 17.79 -14.53 -5.69
N VAL A 95 17.76 -13.21 -5.93
CA VAL A 95 17.48 -12.65 -7.26
C VAL A 95 18.56 -13.07 -8.25
N LYS A 96 19.83 -12.93 -7.89
CA LYS A 96 20.96 -13.36 -8.74
C LYS A 96 20.96 -14.86 -9.03
N ALA A 97 20.48 -15.67 -8.10
CA ALA A 97 20.34 -17.12 -8.25
C ALA A 97 19.07 -17.53 -9.02
N GLY A 98 18.23 -16.59 -9.47
CA GLY A 98 16.97 -16.89 -10.18
C GLY A 98 15.87 -17.47 -9.29
N LEU A 99 16.00 -17.39 -7.97
CA LEU A 99 15.02 -17.91 -7.00
C LEU A 99 13.94 -16.89 -6.61
N LEU A 100 14.09 -15.64 -7.04
CA LEU A 100 13.20 -14.52 -6.70
C LEU A 100 13.19 -13.52 -7.86
N PRO A 101 12.03 -13.00 -8.28
CA PRO A 101 11.96 -11.89 -9.23
C PRO A 101 12.68 -10.62 -8.71
N GLU A 102 13.18 -9.78 -9.62
CA GLU A 102 13.78 -8.48 -9.24
C GLU A 102 12.73 -7.51 -8.64
N VAL A 103 11.50 -7.59 -9.15
CA VAL A 103 10.36 -6.78 -8.71
C VAL A 103 9.30 -7.69 -8.13
N LEU A 104 8.88 -7.38 -6.90
CA LEU A 104 7.79 -8.06 -6.20
C LEU A 104 6.58 -7.16 -6.13
N THR A 105 5.41 -7.78 -6.04
CA THR A 105 4.12 -7.10 -5.97
C THR A 105 3.34 -7.52 -4.73
N ALA A 106 2.69 -6.56 -4.07
CA ALA A 106 1.69 -6.82 -3.06
C ALA A 106 0.36 -6.21 -3.51
N MET A 107 -0.66 -7.05 -3.65
CA MET A 107 -2.04 -6.64 -3.92
C MET A 107 -2.78 -6.62 -2.59
N VAL A 108 -3.53 -5.55 -2.34
CA VAL A 108 -4.15 -5.28 -1.05
C VAL A 108 -5.59 -4.83 -1.27
N ASP A 109 -6.54 -5.58 -0.73
CA ASP A 109 -7.96 -5.21 -0.72
C ASP A 109 -8.36 -4.70 0.66
N TYR A 110 -9.13 -3.62 0.66
CA TYR A 110 -9.79 -3.12 1.86
C TYR A 110 -11.19 -3.74 1.97
N ASP A 111 -11.41 -4.44 3.07
CA ASP A 111 -12.68 -5.07 3.38
C ASP A 111 -13.42 -4.31 4.49
N SER A 112 -14.43 -3.53 4.09
CA SER A 112 -15.27 -2.76 5.02
C SER A 112 -16.19 -3.63 5.88
N ASP A 113 -16.61 -4.78 5.37
CA ASP A 113 -17.78 -5.54 5.85
C ASP A 113 -17.39 -6.89 6.45
N ALA A 114 -16.21 -7.01 7.05
CA ALA A 114 -15.65 -8.29 7.51
C ALA A 114 -16.55 -9.05 8.53
N ILE A 115 -17.60 -8.43 9.08
CA ILE A 115 -18.37 -8.95 10.22
C ILE A 115 -19.79 -9.44 9.83
N HIS A 116 -20.35 -9.06 8.67
CA HIS A 116 -21.77 -9.31 8.37
C HIS A 116 -22.10 -10.50 7.46
N ASP A 117 -21.12 -11.10 6.75
CA ASP A 117 -21.43 -12.07 5.67
C ASP A 117 -20.44 -13.26 5.55
N GLY A 118 -20.09 -13.84 6.69
CA GLY A 118 -18.87 -14.63 6.87
C GLY A 118 -18.65 -15.82 5.92
N ARG A 119 -19.64 -16.67 5.63
CA ARG A 119 -19.38 -17.94 4.93
C ARG A 119 -19.12 -17.79 3.43
N GLU A 120 -19.97 -17.06 2.72
CA GLU A 120 -19.80 -16.83 1.28
C GLU A 120 -18.54 -16.02 0.99
N LYS A 121 -18.26 -15.05 1.86
CA LYS A 121 -17.08 -14.20 1.78
C LYS A 121 -15.78 -14.96 2.03
N ILE A 122 -15.75 -15.87 3.02
CA ILE A 122 -14.61 -16.75 3.25
C ILE A 122 -14.31 -17.59 2.01
N HIS A 123 -15.34 -18.13 1.34
CA HIS A 123 -15.15 -18.88 0.09
C HIS A 123 -14.58 -18.00 -1.02
N LYS A 124 -15.16 -16.82 -1.26
CA LYS A 124 -14.66 -15.88 -2.29
C LYS A 124 -13.22 -15.43 -2.04
N ASP A 125 -12.85 -15.16 -0.79
CA ASP A 125 -11.48 -14.78 -0.43
C ASP A 125 -10.49 -15.94 -0.56
N ALA A 126 -10.93 -17.18 -0.30
CA ALA A 126 -10.12 -18.37 -0.52
C ALA A 126 -9.90 -18.61 -2.03
N GLU A 127 -10.95 -18.50 -2.84
CA GLU A 127 -10.84 -18.59 -4.31
C GLU A 127 -9.91 -17.50 -4.86
N ARG A 128 -10.09 -16.24 -4.44
CA ARG A 128 -9.24 -15.13 -4.87
C ARG A 128 -7.77 -15.39 -4.55
N ARG A 129 -7.46 -15.93 -3.36
CA ARG A 129 -6.09 -16.32 -2.99
C ARG A 129 -5.54 -17.41 -3.90
N ASN A 130 -6.32 -18.45 -4.19
CA ASN A 130 -5.89 -19.54 -5.06
C ASN A 130 -5.58 -19.05 -6.48
N GLU A 131 -6.40 -18.15 -7.03
CA GLU A 131 -6.17 -17.56 -8.35
C GLU A 131 -4.90 -16.72 -8.38
N LEU A 132 -4.68 -15.90 -7.35
CA LEU A 132 -3.51 -15.01 -7.29
C LEU A 132 -2.20 -15.75 -7.04
N GLU A 133 -2.24 -16.95 -6.46
CA GLU A 133 -1.07 -17.81 -6.29
C GLU A 133 -0.43 -18.23 -7.64
N LEU A 134 -1.19 -18.15 -8.73
CA LEU A 134 -0.68 -18.40 -10.09
C LEU A 134 0.27 -17.29 -10.58
N LEU A 135 0.27 -16.12 -9.94
CA LEU A 135 1.12 -15.00 -10.33
C LEU A 135 2.46 -15.06 -9.61
N GLU A 136 3.56 -15.15 -10.37
CA GLU A 136 4.91 -15.16 -9.80
C GLU A 136 5.24 -13.83 -9.11
N GLY A 137 5.79 -13.90 -7.90
CA GLY A 137 6.26 -12.72 -7.16
C GLY A 137 5.15 -11.82 -6.62
N VAL A 138 3.89 -12.29 -6.61
CA VAL A 138 2.74 -11.56 -6.07
C VAL A 138 2.38 -12.11 -4.69
N ALA A 139 2.08 -11.22 -3.76
CA ALA A 139 1.45 -11.54 -2.49
C ALA A 139 0.11 -10.80 -2.36
N TYR A 140 -0.92 -11.48 -1.90
CA TYR A 140 -2.23 -10.89 -1.67
C TYR A 140 -2.51 -10.70 -0.17
N PHE A 141 -3.09 -9.56 0.19
CA PHE A 141 -3.47 -9.19 1.55
C PHE A 141 -4.87 -8.59 1.58
N THR A 142 -5.56 -8.79 2.70
CA THR A 142 -6.80 -8.06 3.02
C THR A 142 -6.53 -7.17 4.23
N VAL A 143 -7.03 -5.94 4.19
CA VAL A 143 -7.09 -5.00 5.33
C VAL A 143 -8.54 -4.94 5.79
N THR A 144 -8.84 -5.42 6.98
CA THR A 144 -10.21 -5.27 7.53
C THR A 144 -10.40 -3.88 8.15
N THR A 145 -11.65 -3.46 8.33
CA THR A 145 -11.98 -2.25 9.11
C THR A 145 -11.33 -2.24 10.50
N ASP A 146 -11.34 -3.37 11.21
CA ASP A 146 -10.69 -3.50 12.53
C ASP A 146 -9.17 -3.25 12.45
N GLN A 147 -8.51 -3.80 11.42
CA GLN A 147 -7.08 -3.56 11.23
C GLN A 147 -6.78 -2.13 10.80
N ALA A 148 -7.62 -1.52 9.96
CA ALA A 148 -7.45 -0.14 9.53
C ALA A 148 -7.61 0.86 10.69
N ASN A 149 -8.57 0.60 11.59
CA ASN A 149 -8.90 1.45 12.74
C ASN A 149 -8.01 1.21 13.98
N ASP A 150 -7.11 0.23 13.94
CA ASP A 150 -6.15 -0.04 15.00
C ASP A 150 -4.73 0.17 14.45
N TYR A 151 -4.09 1.25 14.92
CA TYR A 151 -2.76 1.65 14.46
C TYR A 151 -1.74 0.51 14.55
N ASP A 152 -1.73 -0.23 15.66
CA ASP A 152 -0.77 -1.31 15.88
C ASP A 152 -1.04 -2.51 14.97
N LYS A 153 -2.32 -2.85 14.73
CA LYS A 153 -2.68 -3.90 13.77
C LYS A 153 -2.29 -3.51 12.35
N LEU A 154 -2.55 -2.27 11.93
CA LEU A 154 -2.16 -1.79 10.60
C LEU A 154 -0.63 -1.76 10.43
N VAL A 155 0.11 -1.30 11.45
CA VAL A 155 1.58 -1.31 11.49
C VAL A 155 2.11 -2.73 11.32
N ARG A 156 1.53 -3.71 12.03
CA ARG A 156 1.91 -5.13 11.91
C ARG A 156 1.63 -5.67 10.51
N LEU A 157 0.51 -5.31 9.89
CA LEU A 157 0.20 -5.69 8.52
C LEU A 157 1.20 -5.09 7.52
N CYS A 158 1.51 -3.79 7.65
CA CYS A 158 2.49 -3.13 6.81
C CYS A 158 3.89 -3.74 6.93
N GLU A 159 4.30 -4.17 8.13
CA GLU A 159 5.56 -4.91 8.31
C GLU A 159 5.56 -6.29 7.63
N ARG A 160 4.41 -6.99 7.58
CA ARG A 160 4.29 -8.25 6.84
C ARG A 160 4.40 -8.00 5.33
N ILE A 161 3.70 -6.99 4.81
CA ILE A 161 3.80 -6.57 3.41
C ILE A 161 5.25 -6.21 3.07
N ARG A 162 5.91 -5.41 3.91
CA ARG A 162 7.32 -5.03 3.75
C ARG A 162 8.25 -6.24 3.61
N ARG A 163 8.04 -7.27 4.46
CA ARG A 163 8.83 -8.51 4.39
C ARG A 163 8.56 -9.28 3.10
N LYS A 164 7.30 -9.39 2.68
CA LYS A 164 6.92 -10.04 1.41
C LYS A 164 7.46 -9.31 0.19
N LEU A 165 7.58 -7.98 0.24
CA LEU A 165 8.21 -7.15 -0.79
C LEU A 165 9.75 -7.08 -0.68
N HIS A 166 10.36 -7.79 0.28
CA HIS A 166 11.80 -7.81 0.48
C HIS A 166 12.44 -6.40 0.61
N ARG A 167 11.72 -5.49 1.26
CA ARG A 167 12.14 -4.10 1.51
C ARG A 167 12.94 -4.01 2.81
N ASN A 168 13.88 -3.08 2.90
CA ASN A 168 14.55 -2.80 4.17
C ASN A 168 13.58 -2.27 5.24
N LYS A 169 13.79 -2.63 6.51
CA LYS A 169 12.95 -2.16 7.63
C LYS A 169 13.08 -0.68 7.91
N ARG A 170 14.28 -0.13 7.74
CA ARG A 170 14.61 1.21 8.21
C ARG A 170 14.54 2.21 7.06
N PRO A 171 13.92 3.39 7.28
CA PRO A 171 14.06 4.52 6.39
C PRO A 171 15.53 4.75 6.05
N ILE A 172 15.84 4.87 4.76
CA ILE A 172 17.17 5.26 4.34
C ILE A 172 17.29 6.76 4.60
N PHE A 173 18.10 7.12 5.59
CA PHE A 173 18.53 8.50 5.79
C PHE A 173 19.81 8.69 4.98
N ASN A 174 19.74 9.50 3.92
CA ASN A 174 20.88 9.73 3.01
C ASN A 174 21.99 10.61 3.62
N LYS A 175 21.89 10.95 4.91
CA LYS A 175 22.85 11.79 5.63
C LYS A 175 23.59 10.94 6.67
N ALA A 176 24.90 11.16 6.80
CA ALA A 176 25.67 10.59 7.91
C ALA A 176 25.13 11.15 9.25
N MET A 177 24.89 10.26 10.20
CA MET A 177 24.27 10.60 11.50
C MET A 177 24.91 9.77 12.60
N SER A 178 25.06 10.37 13.80
CA SER A 178 25.39 9.62 15.01
C SER A 178 24.27 8.63 15.38
N ALA A 179 24.57 7.66 16.26
CA ALA A 179 23.56 6.70 16.73
C ALA A 179 22.37 7.41 17.39
N GLU A 180 22.63 8.42 18.21
CA GLU A 180 21.63 9.24 18.88
C GLU A 180 20.78 10.04 17.87
N GLN A 181 21.43 10.74 16.92
CA GLN A 181 20.70 11.46 15.88
C GLN A 181 19.78 10.54 15.07
N ARG A 182 20.25 9.31 14.80
CA ARG A 182 19.50 8.29 14.07
C ARG A 182 18.31 7.79 14.89
N TYR A 183 18.48 7.57 16.19
CA TYR A 183 17.38 7.25 17.10
C TYR A 183 16.28 8.32 17.05
N PHE A 184 16.63 9.59 17.21
CA PHE A 184 15.66 10.68 17.13
C PHE A 184 15.02 10.82 15.75
N ALA A 185 15.75 10.54 14.67
CA ALA A 185 15.18 10.54 13.32
C ALA A 185 14.14 9.43 13.13
N HIS A 186 14.40 8.24 13.68
CA HIS A 186 13.43 7.14 13.69
C HIS A 186 12.19 7.49 14.52
N ALA A 187 12.36 7.98 15.75
CA ALA A 187 11.26 8.39 16.62
C ALA A 187 10.37 9.44 15.92
N ARG A 188 10.98 10.46 15.28
CA ARG A 188 10.23 11.47 14.50
C ARG A 188 9.45 10.87 13.33
N ALA A 189 9.99 9.87 12.65
CA ALA A 189 9.30 9.20 11.55
C ALA A 189 8.10 8.39 12.07
N GLU A 190 8.24 7.73 13.22
CA GLU A 190 7.14 7.01 13.89
C GLU A 190 6.05 7.95 14.38
N THR A 191 6.40 9.07 15.00
CA THR A 191 5.42 10.12 15.38
C THR A 191 4.67 10.62 14.16
N LYS A 192 5.36 10.94 13.06
CA LYS A 192 4.71 11.38 11.81
C LYS A 192 3.78 10.31 11.22
N ARG A 193 4.14 9.03 11.34
CA ARG A 193 3.32 7.92 10.87
C ARG A 193 2.00 7.83 11.63
N PHE A 194 2.06 7.94 12.96
CA PHE A 194 0.88 7.98 13.80
C PHE A 194 -0.05 9.14 13.41
N TRP A 195 0.50 10.35 13.26
CA TRP A 195 -0.28 11.51 12.84
C TRP A 195 -0.85 11.37 11.42
N LEU A 196 -0.11 10.75 10.50
CA LEU A 196 -0.62 10.46 9.16
C LEU A 196 -1.82 9.51 9.24
N TRP A 197 -1.69 8.41 9.98
CA TRP A 197 -2.78 7.45 10.21
C TRP A 197 -4.03 8.14 10.79
N GLN A 198 -3.87 8.95 11.83
CA GLN A 198 -5.00 9.71 12.39
C GLN A 198 -5.65 10.63 11.35
N ALA A 199 -4.84 11.31 10.55
CA ALA A 199 -5.35 12.30 9.59
C ALA A 199 -6.06 11.70 8.38
N VAL A 200 -5.62 10.53 7.89
CA VAL A 200 -6.07 9.98 6.59
C VAL A 200 -6.81 8.66 6.69
N ILE A 201 -6.83 8.01 7.86
CA ILE A 201 -7.51 6.73 8.07
C ILE A 201 -8.56 6.86 9.17
N ASP A 202 -8.18 7.43 10.32
CA ASP A 202 -9.08 7.62 11.47
C ASP A 202 -10.12 8.73 11.24
N ALA A 203 -9.70 9.85 10.64
CA ALA A 203 -10.58 11.01 10.36
C ALA A 203 -11.83 10.67 9.52
N HIS A 204 -11.82 9.56 8.79
CA HIS A 204 -12.96 9.09 7.99
C HIS A 204 -14.03 8.34 8.80
N GLN A 205 -13.93 8.26 10.14
CA GLN A 205 -15.03 7.80 10.99
C GLN A 205 -16.11 8.87 11.24
N TYR A 206 -15.86 10.13 10.87
CA TYR A 206 -16.70 11.29 11.24
C TYR A 206 -17.33 12.03 10.04
N TRP A 207 -17.28 11.46 8.83
CA TRP A 207 -17.92 12.02 7.63
C TRP A 207 -19.00 11.08 7.11
#